data_AF-A0A7W8G9L2-F1
#
_entry.id   AF-A0A7W8G9L2-F1
#
_cell.length_a   1.000
_cell.length_b   1.000
_cell.length_c   1.000
_cell.angle_alpha   90.00
_cell.angle_beta   90.00
_cell.angle_gamma   90.00
#
_symmetry.space_group_name_H-M   'P 1'
#
loop_
_entity.id
_entity.type
_entity.pdbx_description
1 polymer ?
#
loop_
_entity_poly.entity_id
_entity_poly.type
_entity_poly.pdbx_seq_one_letter_code
_entity_poly.pdbx_strand_id
1 'polypeptide(L)' 'MTNKTVIDALKQMKTYCAADALDKLNYAIAVIEKLENDGVENPLKTDFTSLSKEGK' A
#
# COMPACT_ATOMS: atom_id res chain seq x y z
N MET A 1 0.30 12.27 2.79
CA MET A 1 1.13 11.05 2.76
C MET A 1 0.80 10.33 1.47
N THR A 2 1.78 10.15 0.58
CA THR A 2 1.60 9.41 -0.69
C THR A 2 2.07 7.98 -0.51
N ASN A 3 1.62 7.07 -1.37
CA ASN A 3 2.06 5.68 -1.33
C ASN A 3 3.59 5.53 -1.38
N LYS A 4 4.27 6.31 -2.24
CA LYS A 4 5.74 6.27 -2.34
C LYS A 4 6.42 6.53 -1.00
N THR A 5 6.00 7.58 -0.28
CA THR A 5 6.58 7.90 1.04
C THR A 5 6.31 6.80 2.07
N VAL A 6 5.14 6.13 1.98
CA VAL A 6 4.79 5.01 2.87
C VAL A 6 5.62 3.78 2.55
N ILE A 7 5.75 3.42 1.27
CA ILE A 7 6.54 2.26 0.82
C ILE A 7 8.00 2.39 1.28
N ASP A 8 8.59 3.57 1.13
CA ASP A 8 9.97 3.81 1.55
C ASP A 8 10.14 3.64 3.06
N ALA A 9 9.22 4.18 3.87
CA ALA A 9 9.23 3.99 5.31
C ALA A 9 9.08 2.52 5.70
N LEU A 10 8.15 1.78 5.08
CA LEU A 10 7.93 0.35 5.33
C LEU A 10 9.14 -0.49 4.92
N LYS A 11 9.83 -0.15 3.83
CA LYS A 11 11.06 -0.82 3.38
C LYS A 11 12.20 -0.61 4.39
N GLN A 12 12.34 0.58 4.97
CA GLN A 12 13.32 0.83 6.04
C GLN A 12 13.02 0.02 7.31
N MET A 13 11.74 -0.15 7.66
CA MET A 13 11.31 -0.92 8.83
C MET A 13 11.62 -2.42 8.73
N LYS A 14 11.81 -2.97 7.52
CA LYS A 14 12.17 -4.39 7.31
C LYS A 14 13.42 -4.79 8.09
N THR A 15 14.38 -3.87 8.19
CA THR A 15 15.66 -4.07 8.88
C THR A 15 15.51 -4.33 10.37
N TYR A 16 14.37 -3.94 10.96
CA TYR A 16 14.11 -3.98 12.40
C TYR A 16 12.95 -4.90 12.78
N CYS A 17 12.35 -5.60 11.80
CA CYS A 17 11.19 -6.45 12.04
C CYS A 17 11.61 -7.88 12.41
N ALA A 18 10.91 -8.47 13.39
CA ALA A 18 11.03 -9.89 13.67
C ALA A 18 10.55 -10.73 12.46
N ALA A 19 11.09 -11.95 12.31
CA ALA A 19 10.84 -12.79 11.14
C ALA A 19 9.34 -13.07 10.90
N ASP A 20 8.56 -13.22 11.98
CA ASP A 20 7.12 -13.45 11.97
C ASP A 20 6.27 -12.22 11.59
N ALA A 21 6.87 -11.03 11.69
CA ALA A 21 6.28 -9.76 11.27
C ALA A 21 6.70 -9.37 9.85
N LEU A 22 7.79 -9.95 9.32
CA LEU A 22 8.33 -9.62 8.00
C LEU A 22 7.33 -9.96 6.88
N ASP A 23 6.62 -11.08 6.97
CA ASP A 23 5.60 -11.47 5.99
C ASP A 23 4.41 -10.50 5.97
N LYS A 24 3.97 -10.06 7.15
CA LYS A 24 2.89 -9.07 7.28
C LYS A 24 3.33 -7.71 6.70
N LEU A 25 4.58 -7.32 6.94
CA LEU A 25 5.17 -6.11 6.39
C LEU A 25 5.34 -6.18 4.87
N ASN A 26 5.78 -7.32 4.34
CA ASN A 26 5.87 -7.58 2.90
C ASN A 26 4.51 -7.47 2.24
N TYR A 27 3.48 -8.08 2.84
CA TYR A 27 2.11 -7.99 2.34
C TYR A 27 1.61 -6.54 2.32
N ALA A 28 1.82 -5.78 3.40
CA ALA A 28 1.42 -4.37 3.45
C ALA A 28 2.09 -3.54 2.34
N ILE A 29 3.39 -3.75 2.07
CA ILE A 29 4.09 -3.08 0.96
C ILE A 29 3.46 -3.44 -0.38
N ALA A 30 3.20 -4.72 -0.63
CA ALA A 30 2.60 -5.19 -1.88
C ALA A 30 1.20 -4.59 -2.13
N VAL A 31 0.39 -4.43 -1.07
CA VAL A 31 -0.92 -3.76 -1.16
C VAL A 31 -0.76 -2.30 -1.59
N ILE A 32 0.14 -1.55 -0.95
CA ILE A 32 0.35 -0.13 -1.26
C ILE A 32 0.96 0.06 -2.67
N GLU A 33 1.87 -0.81 -3.08
CA GLU A 33 2.43 -0.83 -4.45
C GLU A 33 1.34 -1.13 -5.50
N LYS A 34 0.43 -2.06 -5.22
CA LYS A 34 -0.71 -2.32 -6.11
C LYS A 34 -1.62 -1.09 -6.24
N LEU A 35 -1.94 -0.42 -5.14
CA LEU A 35 -2.78 0.77 -5.16
C LEU A 35 -2.14 1.91 -5.97
N GLU A 36 -0.83 2.12 -5.82
CA GLU A 36 -0.09 3.08 -6.65
C GLU A 36 -0.18 2.72 -8.15
N ASN A 37 0.03 1.45 -8.50
CA ASN A 37 -0.03 0.98 -9.89
C ASN A 37 -1.44 1.08 -10.48
N ASP A 38 -2.48 0.96 -9.66
CA ASP A 38 -3.88 1.13 -10.03
C ASP A 38 -4.30 2.63 -10.03
N GLY A 39 -3.36 3.56 -9.83
CA GLY A 39 -3.60 5.02 -9.88
C GLY A 39 -4.16 5.62 -8.59
N VAL A 40 -4.20 4.87 -7.49
CA VAL A 40 -4.74 5.28 -6.20
C VAL A 40 -3.63 5.85 -5.32
N GLU A 41 -3.24 7.11 -5.54
CA GLU A 41 -2.09 7.75 -4.87
C GLU A 41 -2.28 8.01 -3.36
N ASN A 42 -3.53 8.11 -2.90
CA ASN A 42 -3.87 8.35 -1.50
C ASN A 42 -5.08 7.53 -1.05
N PRO A 43 -4.86 6.25 -0.70
CA PRO A 43 -5.94 5.32 -0.37
C PRO A 43 -6.89 5.82 0.72
N LEU A 44 -6.38 6.55 1.72
CA LEU A 44 -7.21 7.04 2.83
C LEU A 44 -8.14 8.20 2.43
N LYS A 45 -7.90 8.85 1.29
CA LYS A 45 -8.74 9.92 0.75
C LYS A 45 -9.50 9.52 -0.51
N THR A 46 -9.18 8.37 -1.09
CA THR A 46 -9.83 7.87 -2.29
C THR A 46 -11.22 7.33 -1.96
N ASP A 47 -12.23 7.77 -2.70
CA ASP A 47 -13.57 7.19 -2.66
C ASP A 47 -13.63 5.92 -3.53
N PHE A 48 -13.45 4.77 -2.91
CA PHE A 48 -13.52 3.48 -3.60
C PHE A 48 -14.91 3.09 -4.08
N THR A 49 -15.98 3.75 -3.62
CA THR A 49 -17.33 3.46 -4.11
C THR A 49 -17.52 3.91 -5.56
N SER A 50 -16.77 4.93 -5.98
CA SER A 50 -16.77 5.45 -7.35
C SER A 50 -16.11 4.50 -8.36
N LEU A 51 -15.10 3.73 -7.94
CA LEU A 51 -14.35 2.78 -8.78
C LEU A 51 -15.15 1.51 -9.15
N SER A 52 -16.23 1.22 -8.42
CA SER A 52 -17.08 0.03 -8.67
C SER A 52 -18.02 0.16 -9.88
N LYS A 53 -18.12 1.35 -10.50
CA LYS A 53 -19.13 1.66 -11.52
C LYS A 53 -18.65 1.51 -12.97
N GLU A 54 -17.35 1.34 -13.22
CA GLU A 54 -16.81 1.12 -14.58
C GLU A 54 -16.70 -0.36 -14.96
N GLY A 55 -17.12 -1.28 -14.08
CA GLY A 55 -17.05 -2.73 -14.28
C GLY A 55 -18.38 -3.43 -14.61
N LYS A 56 -19.28 -2.81 -15.37
CA LYS A 56 -20.49 -3.48 -15.91
C LYS A 56 -20.64 -3.27 -17.41
#